data_AF-A0A7K0VMK3-F1
#
_entry.id   AF-A0A7K0VMK3-F1
#
_cell.length_a   1.000
_cell.length_b   1.000
_cell.length_c   1.000
_cell.angle_alpha   90.00
_cell.angle_beta   90.00
_cell.angle_gamma   90.00
#
_symmetry.space_group_name_H-M   'P 1'
#
loop_
_entity.id
_entity.type
_entity.pdbx_description
1 polymer ?
#
loop_
_entity_poly.entity_id
_entity_poly.type
_entity_poly.pdbx_seq_one_letter_code
_entity_poly.pdbx_strand_id
1 'polypeptide(L)'
;MSDDTTIHDVGDSINADSPDAATSRRRAPLIVAAVAVVLAGLFAVLIGAKTDEVATADSPLLGRPAPAVQTTTLDGQPFDLQRRKGSWVVLNFFNSTCVPCVQEHPELATFADKQAKLADGAEFYTVVWD
;
A
#
# COMPACT_ATOMS: atom_id res chain seq x y z
N MET A 1 -3.04 79.73 44.89
CA MET A 1 -4.21 79.82 45.79
C MET A 1 -5.05 78.60 45.51
N SER A 2 -4.91 77.59 46.39
CA SER A 2 -5.83 76.45 46.66
C SER A 2 -6.16 75.50 45.50
N ASP A 3 -5.69 74.25 45.50
CA ASP A 3 -6.19 73.10 46.29
C ASP A 3 -7.68 72.83 46.06
N ASP A 4 -8.04 71.68 45.47
CA ASP A 4 -8.51 70.51 46.23
C ASP A 4 -8.88 69.34 45.29
N THR A 5 -8.69 68.14 45.83
CA THR A 5 -8.83 66.80 45.27
C THR A 5 -10.30 66.37 45.19
N THR A 6 -10.71 65.69 44.12
CA THR A 6 -11.71 64.61 44.25
C THR A 6 -11.51 63.54 43.19
N ILE A 7 -11.10 62.37 43.66
CA ILE A 7 -11.15 61.08 42.97
C ILE A 7 -12.63 60.74 42.71
N HIS A 8 -12.98 60.44 41.45
CA HIS A 8 -14.25 59.82 41.09
C HIS A 8 -14.00 58.50 40.36
N ASP A 9 -14.56 57.46 40.98
CA ASP A 9 -15.05 56.18 40.47
C ASP A 9 -14.28 55.39 39.41
N VAL A 10 -13.84 54.21 39.87
CA VAL A 10 -13.68 52.98 39.13
C VAL A 10 -15.04 52.53 38.58
N GLY A 11 -15.16 52.30 37.28
CA GLY A 11 -16.26 51.49 36.77
C GLY A 11 -16.52 51.59 35.28
N ASP A 12 -16.58 50.40 34.66
CA ASP A 12 -17.26 50.11 33.39
C ASP A 12 -16.43 50.39 32.12
N SER A 13 -16.14 49.44 31.22
CA SER A 13 -16.59 48.06 31.06
C SER A 13 -15.56 47.35 30.15
N ILE A 14 -14.88 46.34 30.69
CA ILE A 14 -14.21 45.34 29.86
C ILE A 14 -15.31 44.53 29.17
N ASN A 15 -15.30 44.53 27.83
CA ASN A 15 -16.17 43.66 27.04
C ASN A 15 -15.89 42.21 27.45
N ALA A 16 -16.79 41.65 28.26
CA ALA A 16 -16.80 40.23 28.54
C ALA A 16 -17.08 39.51 27.22
N ASP A 17 -16.13 38.67 26.85
CA ASP A 17 -16.30 37.56 25.93
C ASP A 17 -17.63 36.84 26.25
N SER A 18 -18.59 36.92 25.33
CA SER A 18 -19.81 36.12 25.38
C SER A 18 -19.57 34.87 24.54
N PRO A 19 -19.21 33.72 25.13
CA PRO A 19 -19.43 32.45 24.47
C PRO A 19 -20.94 32.18 24.57
N ASP A 20 -21.68 32.56 23.53
CA ASP A 20 -23.03 32.05 23.26
C ASP A 20 -22.95 30.52 23.12
N ALA A 21 -23.03 29.83 24.25
CA ALA A 21 -22.96 28.38 24.34
C ALA A 21 -23.97 27.88 25.38
N ALA A 22 -25.24 28.03 25.06
CA ALA A 22 -26.33 27.27 25.68
C ALA A 22 -27.33 26.98 24.57
N THR A 23 -27.27 25.82 23.87
CA THR A 23 -28.26 24.74 24.08
C THR A 23 -27.88 23.39 23.43
N SER A 24 -26.69 23.19 22.85
CA SER A 24 -26.31 21.88 22.25
C SER A 24 -25.52 20.92 23.16
N ARG A 25 -25.27 21.32 24.41
CA ARG A 25 -24.25 20.72 25.30
C ARG A 25 -24.56 19.30 25.82
N ARG A 26 -25.78 18.78 25.64
CA ARG A 26 -26.16 17.41 26.09
C ARG A 26 -25.89 16.32 25.06
N ARG A 27 -25.84 16.66 23.77
CA ARG A 27 -25.59 15.68 22.70
C ARG A 27 -24.10 15.55 22.37
N ALA A 28 -23.32 16.58 22.64
CA ALA A 28 -21.86 16.58 22.48
C ALA A 28 -21.17 15.37 23.17
N PRO A 29 -21.43 15.02 24.44
CA PRO A 29 -20.81 13.84 25.05
C PRO A 29 -21.23 12.53 24.40
N LEU A 30 -22.47 12.43 23.90
CA LEU A 30 -22.96 11.24 23.19
C LEU A 30 -22.31 11.08 21.81
N ILE A 31 -22.11 12.19 21.10
CA ILE A 31 -21.43 12.20 19.79
C ILE A 31 -19.96 11.83 19.98
N VAL A 32 -19.27 12.40 20.98
CA VAL A 32 -17.88 12.07 21.28
C VAL A 32 -17.73 10.60 21.65
N ALA A 33 -18.63 10.07 22.49
CA ALA A 33 -18.63 8.65 22.83
C ALA A 33 -18.86 7.75 21.61
N ALA A 34 -19.81 8.09 20.73
CA ALA A 34 -20.07 7.34 19.51
C ALA A 34 -18.86 7.34 18.56
N VAL A 35 -18.22 8.49 18.36
CA VAL A 35 -16.99 8.61 17.54
C VAL A 35 -15.86 7.80 18.16
N ALA A 36 -15.67 7.85 19.48
CA ALA A 36 -14.65 7.07 20.18
C ALA A 36 -14.89 5.56 20.02
N VAL A 37 -16.14 5.10 20.09
CA VAL A 37 -16.51 3.70 19.86
C VAL A 37 -16.24 3.28 18.41
N VAL A 38 -16.59 4.12 17.43
CA VAL A 38 -16.32 3.85 16.02
C VAL A 38 -14.82 3.78 15.75
N LEU A 39 -14.03 4.71 16.29
CA LEU A 39 -12.58 4.70 16.17
C LEU A 39 -11.96 3.48 16.87
N ALA A 40 -12.39 3.16 18.09
CA ALA A 40 -11.92 1.97 18.81
C ALA A 40 -12.27 0.68 18.05
N GLY A 41 -13.47 0.60 17.46
CA GLY A 41 -13.88 -0.50 16.59
C GLY A 41 -13.03 -0.59 15.33
N LEU A 42 -12.76 0.53 14.67
CA LEU A 42 -11.87 0.59 13.51
C LEU A 42 -10.44 0.15 13.89
N PHE A 43 -9.89 0.65 15.00
CA PHE A 43 -8.58 0.23 15.49
C PHE A 43 -8.56 -1.26 15.84
N ALA A 44 -9.60 -1.80 16.48
CA ALA A 44 -9.71 -3.22 16.77
C ALA A 44 -9.75 -4.06 15.48
N VAL A 45 -10.46 -3.60 14.46
CA VAL A 45 -10.48 -4.23 13.12
C VAL A 45 -9.11 -4.13 12.45
N LEU A 46 -8.43 -2.99 12.52
CA LEU A 46 -7.12 -2.80 11.88
C LEU A 46 -6.00 -3.55 12.59
N ILE A 47 -6.06 -3.70 13.92
CA ILE A 47 -5.10 -4.49 14.71
C ILE A 47 -5.37 -5.98 14.54
N GLY A 48 -6.64 -6.39 14.51
CA GLY A 48 -7.06 -7.78 14.31
C GLY A 48 -7.06 -8.21 12.84
N ALA A 49 -6.92 -7.27 11.91
CA ALA A 49 -6.68 -7.58 10.52
C ALA A 49 -5.38 -8.35 10.45
N LYS A 50 -5.51 -9.65 10.17
CA LYS A 50 -4.41 -10.44 9.67
C LYS A 50 -3.98 -9.72 8.41
N THR A 51 -2.90 -8.95 8.50
CA THR A 51 -2.02 -8.82 7.35
C THR A 51 -1.74 -10.27 7.03
N ASP A 52 -2.18 -10.75 5.86
CA ASP A 52 -1.64 -12.00 5.35
C ASP A 52 -0.14 -11.76 5.43
N GLU A 53 0.47 -12.37 6.44
CA GLU A 53 1.90 -12.47 6.65
C GLU A 53 2.44 -12.58 5.24
N VAL A 54 3.22 -11.59 4.77
CA VAL A 54 3.79 -11.63 3.41
C VAL A 54 4.32 -13.01 3.30
N ALA A 55 3.59 -13.86 2.58
CA ALA A 55 3.83 -15.27 2.69
C ALA A 55 5.25 -15.32 2.16
N THR A 56 6.20 -15.64 3.03
CA THR A 56 7.36 -16.35 2.56
C THR A 56 6.70 -17.60 2.06
N ALA A 57 6.29 -17.55 0.79
CA ALA A 57 5.48 -18.55 0.18
C ALA A 57 6.43 -19.72 0.14
N ASP A 58 6.34 -20.58 1.15
CA ASP A 58 6.97 -21.88 1.17
C ASP A 58 6.34 -22.61 -0.01
N SER A 59 6.92 -22.35 -1.18
CA SER A 59 6.46 -22.90 -2.42
C SER A 59 6.86 -24.38 -2.35
N PRO A 60 5.90 -25.30 -2.41
CA PRO A 60 6.19 -26.74 -2.31
C PRO A 60 7.08 -27.23 -3.48
N LEU A 61 7.36 -26.36 -4.45
CA LEU A 61 8.20 -26.59 -5.61
C LEU A 61 9.68 -26.25 -5.37
N LEU A 62 10.04 -25.58 -4.28
CA LEU A 62 11.44 -25.30 -3.96
C LEU A 62 12.22 -26.61 -3.74
N GLY A 63 13.42 -26.68 -4.31
CA GLY A 63 14.26 -27.89 -4.27
C GLY A 63 13.77 -29.03 -5.17
N ARG A 64 12.66 -28.86 -5.90
CA ARG A 64 12.19 -29.80 -6.93
C ARG A 64 12.72 -29.39 -8.30
N PRO A 65 12.99 -30.34 -9.20
CA PRO A 65 13.33 -30.00 -10.58
C PRO A 65 12.16 -29.29 -11.25
N ALA A 66 12.44 -28.28 -12.07
CA ALA A 66 11.43 -27.65 -12.91
C ALA A 66 10.78 -28.70 -13.84
N PRO A 67 9.48 -28.60 -14.14
CA PRO A 67 8.80 -29.51 -15.06
C PRO A 67 9.43 -29.51 -16.46
N ALA A 68 9.34 -30.64 -17.16
CA ALA A 68 9.73 -30.68 -18.56
C ALA A 68 8.69 -29.92 -19.40
N VAL A 69 9.12 -28.89 -20.12
CA VAL A 69 8.27 -28.10 -21.01
C VAL A 69 8.90 -28.06 -22.39
N GLN A 70 8.16 -28.52 -23.39
CA GLN A 70 8.50 -28.41 -24.80
C GLN A 70 7.33 -27.77 -25.52
N THR A 71 7.59 -26.68 -26.24
CA THR A 71 6.57 -25.91 -26.95
C THR A 71 7.20 -25.12 -28.09
N THR A 72 6.42 -24.28 -28.75
CA THR A 72 6.87 -23.30 -29.73
C THR A 72 6.63 -21.91 -29.18
N THR A 73 7.60 -21.00 -29.32
CA THR A 73 7.44 -19.60 -28.94
C THR A 73 6.46 -18.89 -29.88
N LEU A 74 6.03 -17.69 -29.49
CA LEU A 74 5.17 -16.84 -30.34
C LEU A 74 5.85 -16.47 -31.67
N ASP A 75 7.19 -16.44 -31.69
CA ASP A 75 8.00 -16.19 -32.90
C ASP A 75 8.26 -17.47 -33.73
N GLY A 76 7.59 -18.58 -33.40
CA GLY A 76 7.70 -19.84 -34.15
C GLY A 76 8.95 -20.67 -33.84
N GLN A 77 9.73 -20.31 -32.81
CA GLN A 77 10.96 -21.03 -32.47
C GLN A 77 10.67 -22.21 -31.53
N PRO A 78 11.35 -23.36 -31.69
CA PRO A 78 11.23 -24.45 -30.75
C PRO A 78 11.80 -24.05 -29.38
N PHE A 79 11.04 -24.32 -28.33
CA PHE A 79 11.41 -24.10 -26.95
C PHE A 79 11.44 -25.42 -26.18
N ASP A 80 12.52 -25.67 -25.45
CA ASP A 80 12.68 -26.81 -24.56
C ASP A 80 13.42 -26.37 -23.29
N LEU A 81 12.70 -26.38 -22.16
CA LEU A 81 13.25 -25.93 -20.88
C LEU A 81 14.43 -26.81 -20.42
N GLN A 82 14.47 -28.08 -20.81
CA GLN A 82 15.56 -28.97 -20.41
C GLN A 82 16.90 -28.57 -21.04
N ARG A 83 16.89 -27.85 -22.17
CA ARG A 83 18.10 -27.33 -22.83
C ARG A 83 18.69 -26.10 -22.14
N ARG A 84 18.05 -25.59 -21.08
CA ARG A 84 18.50 -24.42 -20.30
C ARG A 84 19.14 -24.79 -18.97
N LYS A 85 19.38 -26.08 -18.71
CA LYS A 85 20.11 -26.53 -17.53
C LYS A 85 21.48 -25.89 -17.49
N GLY A 86 21.82 -25.29 -16.34
CA GLY A 86 23.07 -24.54 -16.14
C GLY A 86 22.92 -23.03 -16.25
N SER A 87 21.83 -22.53 -16.85
CA SER A 87 21.46 -21.12 -16.85
C SER A 87 20.45 -20.84 -15.72
N TRP A 88 20.45 -19.60 -15.23
CA TRP A 88 19.28 -19.08 -14.50
C TRP A 88 18.16 -18.80 -15.49
N VAL A 89 16.94 -19.24 -15.17
CA VAL A 89 15.76 -19.02 -16.02
C VAL A 89 14.65 -18.43 -15.19
N VAL A 90 14.11 -17.30 -15.64
CA VAL A 90 12.94 -16.64 -15.06
C VAL A 90 11.77 -16.83 -16.01
N LEU A 91 10.70 -17.44 -15.50
CA LEU A 91 9.44 -17.61 -16.20
C LEU A 91 8.42 -16.64 -15.61
N ASN A 92 7.92 -15.73 -16.44
CA ASN A 92 6.83 -14.83 -16.12
C ASN A 92 5.51 -15.41 -16.66
N PHE A 93 4.44 -15.37 -15.89
CA PHE A 93 3.11 -15.83 -16.31
C PHE A 93 2.19 -14.62 -16.43
N PHE A 94 1.81 -14.25 -17.65
CA PHE A 94 1.18 -12.98 -17.96
C PHE A 94 -0.19 -13.16 -18.62
N ASN A 95 -1.14 -12.30 -18.24
CA ASN A 95 -2.44 -12.15 -18.89
C ASN A 95 -2.71 -10.66 -19.17
N SER A 96 -3.24 -10.35 -20.35
CA SER A 96 -3.45 -8.98 -20.82
C SER A 96 -4.46 -8.19 -19.98
N THR A 97 -5.39 -8.88 -19.33
CA THR A 97 -6.45 -8.30 -18.50
C THR A 97 -6.09 -8.24 -17.01
N CYS A 98 -4.94 -8.80 -16.63
CA CYS A 98 -4.43 -8.73 -15.27
C CYS A 98 -3.79 -7.35 -14.99
N VAL A 99 -4.56 -6.46 -14.36
CA VAL A 99 -4.12 -5.10 -14.00
C VAL A 99 -2.75 -5.06 -13.29
N PRO A 100 -2.50 -5.81 -12.20
CA PRO A 100 -1.18 -5.77 -11.55
C PRO A 100 -0.06 -6.31 -12.45
N CYS A 101 -0.34 -7.34 -13.28
CA CYS A 101 0.65 -7.87 -14.22
C CYS A 101 1.06 -6.82 -15.27
N VAL A 102 0.09 -6.03 -15.76
CA VAL A 102 0.34 -4.93 -16.72
C VAL A 102 1.16 -3.82 -16.06
N GLN A 103 0.88 -3.50 -14.79
CA GLN A 103 1.64 -2.49 -14.04
C GLN A 103 3.09 -2.92 -13.77
N GLU A 104 3.34 -4.21 -13.58
CA GLU A 104 4.68 -4.77 -13.36
C GLU A 104 5.50 -4.87 -14.66
N HIS A 105 4.83 -5.05 -15.80
CA HIS A 105 5.47 -5.37 -17.08
C HIS A 105 6.65 -4.46 -17.49
N PRO A 106 6.59 -3.11 -17.33
CA PRO A 106 7.71 -2.24 -17.68
C PRO A 106 9.00 -2.54 -16.90
N GLU A 107 8.86 -2.92 -15.63
CA GLU A 107 10.00 -3.28 -14.78
C GLU A 107 10.60 -4.63 -15.21
N LEU A 108 9.76 -5.59 -15.58
CA LEU A 108 10.21 -6.89 -16.11
C LEU A 108 10.92 -6.76 -17.46
N ALA A 109 10.44 -5.89 -18.34
CA ALA A 109 11.12 -5.58 -19.59
C ALA A 109 12.52 -4.98 -19.33
N THR A 110 12.60 -4.02 -18.39
CA THR A 110 13.86 -3.43 -17.97
C THR A 110 14.81 -4.45 -17.35
N PHE A 111 14.29 -5.38 -16.55
CA PHE A 111 15.05 -6.50 -15.99
C PHE A 111 15.63 -7.38 -17.10
N ALA A 112 14.80 -7.81 -18.07
CA ALA A 112 15.24 -8.65 -19.17
C ALA A 112 16.36 -7.99 -20.00
N ASP A 113 16.24 -6.70 -20.31
CA ASP A 113 17.25 -5.93 -21.03
C ASP A 113 18.59 -5.84 -20.28
N LYS A 114 18.53 -5.77 -18.94
CA LYS A 114 19.74 -5.76 -18.09
C LYS A 114 20.39 -7.13 -18.06
N GLN A 115 19.60 -8.19 -17.87
CA GLN A 115 20.11 -9.56 -17.78
C GLN A 115 20.75 -10.03 -19.09
N ALA A 116 20.17 -9.67 -20.23
CA ALA A 116 20.70 -10.02 -21.55
C ALA A 116 22.12 -9.47 -21.83
N LYS A 117 22.58 -8.49 -21.06
CA LYS A 117 23.91 -7.88 -21.19
C LYS A 117 24.96 -8.52 -20.28
N LEU A 118 24.56 -9.39 -19.35
CA LEU A 118 25.45 -10.07 -18.42
C LEU A 118 25.93 -11.39 -19.02
N ALA A 119 27.17 -11.78 -18.70
CA ALA A 119 27.74 -13.05 -19.17
C ALA A 119 27.04 -14.27 -18.53
N ASP A 120 26.55 -14.11 -17.30
CA ASP A 120 25.85 -15.10 -16.48
C ASP A 120 24.42 -14.63 -16.12
N GLY A 121 23.84 -13.78 -16.97
CA GLY A 121 22.50 -13.25 -16.78
C GLY A 121 21.41 -14.31 -16.83
N ALA A 122 20.27 -14.01 -16.21
CA ALA A 122 19.10 -14.87 -16.28
C ALA A 122 18.41 -14.77 -17.65
N GLU A 123 18.07 -15.92 -18.23
CA GLU A 123 17.19 -15.98 -19.39
C GLU A 123 15.74 -15.69 -18.97
N PHE A 124 15.05 -14.82 -19.69
CA PHE A 124 13.68 -14.41 -19.36
C PHE A 124 12.70 -14.88 -20.44
N TYR A 125 11.65 -15.60 -20.04
CA TYR A 125 10.57 -16.01 -20.92
C TYR A 125 9.21 -15.69 -20.29
N THR A 126 8.25 -15.26 -21.13
CA THR A 126 6.87 -15.03 -20.68
C THR A 126 5.93 -16.07 -21.27
N VAL A 127 5.18 -16.74 -20.41
CA VAL A 127 4.03 -17.57 -20.76
C VAL A 127 2.81 -16.66 -20.78
N VAL A 128 2.28 -16.41 -21.97
CA VAL A 128 1.07 -15.60 -22.15
C VAL A 128 -0.13 -16.53 -22.19
N TRP A 129 -1.15 -16.19 -21.43
CA TRP A 129 -2.49 -16.77 -21.54
C TRP A 129 -3.51 -15.65 -21.51
N ASP A 130 -4.58 -15.78 -22.29
CA ASP A 130 -5.69 -14.82 -22.36
C ASP A 130 -6.98 -15.49 -21.90
#